data_AF-A0A225UIB5-F1
#
_entry.id   AF-A0A225UIB5-F1
#
_cell.length_a   1.000
_cell.length_b   1.000
_cell.length_c   1.000
_cell.angle_alpha   90.00
_cell.angle_beta   90.00
_cell.angle_gamma   90.00
#
_symmetry.space_group_name_H-M   'P 1'
#
loop_
_entity.id
_entity.type
_entity.pdbx_description
1 polymer ?
#
loop_
_entity_poly.entity_id
_entity_poly.type
_entity_poly.pdbx_seq_one_letter_code
_entity_poly.pdbx_strand_id
1 'polypeptide(L)'
;IQTFGELYGLHVQPAESVFISLNTAIDNKETIQGIPILKHGQTTRYLGHQVGTGKMEDVNWEDRIRKIQRRLATACMVSTTVEDRVEILNVAVLSAEMFTATAFQLPKWAEKKLLSLQKTFL
;
A
#
# COMPACT_ATOMS: atom_id res chain seq x y z
N ILE A 1 -22.86 15.22 1.62
CA ILE A 1 -22.73 13.74 1.68
C ILE A 1 -24.01 13.11 2.24
N GLN A 2 -24.48 13.52 3.43
CA GLN A 2 -25.74 13.01 4.00
C GLN A 2 -26.94 13.08 3.05
N THR A 3 -27.19 14.25 2.45
CA THR A 3 -28.32 14.42 1.52
C THR A 3 -28.25 13.51 0.29
N PHE A 4 -27.04 13.24 -0.22
CA PHE A 4 -26.84 12.28 -1.31
C PHE A 4 -27.09 10.85 -0.81
N GLY A 5 -26.52 10.48 0.33
CA GLY A 5 -26.73 9.18 0.95
C GLY A 5 -28.22 8.88 1.19
N GLU A 6 -28.95 9.84 1.74
CA GLU A 6 -30.39 9.75 1.99
C GLU A 6 -31.20 9.54 0.70
N LEU A 7 -30.88 10.27 -0.37
CA LEU A 7 -31.56 10.13 -1.67
C LEU A 7 -31.36 8.75 -2.32
N TYR A 8 -30.23 8.08 -2.05
CA TYR A 8 -29.87 6.78 -2.64
C TYR A 8 -29.94 5.61 -1.64
N GLY A 9 -30.38 5.84 -0.40
CA GLY A 9 -30.37 4.83 0.66
C GLY A 9 -28.97 4.37 1.11
N LEU A 10 -27.92 5.15 0.81
CA LEU A 10 -26.53 4.86 1.18
C LEU A 10 -26.16 5.59 2.48
N HIS A 11 -25.53 4.86 3.40
CA HIS A 11 -25.08 5.42 4.67
C HIS A 11 -23.55 5.34 4.76
N VAL A 12 -22.91 6.45 5.13
CA VAL A 12 -21.47 6.45 5.38
C VAL A 12 -21.20 5.75 6.70
N GLN A 13 -20.21 4.85 6.72
CA GLN A 13 -19.73 4.19 7.93
C GLN A 13 -18.57 5.01 8.52
N PRO A 14 -18.75 5.72 9.64
CA PRO A 14 -17.71 6.63 10.15
C PRO A 14 -16.45 5.91 10.60
N ALA A 15 -16.57 4.66 11.07
CA ALA A 15 -15.44 3.84 11.53
C ALA A 15 -14.48 3.42 10.40
N GLU A 16 -14.99 3.29 9.17
CA GLU A 16 -14.21 2.91 7.97
C GLU A 16 -13.86 4.14 7.10
N SER A 17 -14.35 5.31 7.48
CA SER A 17 -14.14 6.56 6.76
C SER A 17 -13.11 7.41 7.49
N VAL A 18 -12.34 8.17 6.72
CA VAL A 18 -11.38 9.12 7.30
C VAL A 18 -11.19 10.30 6.36
N PHE A 19 -11.07 11.50 6.93
CA PHE A 19 -10.69 12.70 6.20
C PHE A 19 -9.18 12.88 6.24
N ILE A 20 -8.56 13.16 5.10
CA ILE A 20 -7.15 13.52 5.01
C ILE A 20 -7.07 14.99 4.59
N SER A 21 -6.66 15.86 5.49
CA SER A 21 -6.50 17.28 5.17
C SER A 21 -5.21 17.48 4.37
N LEU A 22 -5.30 18.11 3.19
CA LEU A 22 -4.12 18.50 2.42
C LEU A 22 -3.43 19.73 3.01
N ASN A 23 -4.15 20.55 3.78
CA ASN A 23 -3.57 21.65 4.54
C ASN A 23 -3.19 21.15 5.94
N THR A 24 -1.89 21.01 6.17
CA THR A 24 -1.33 20.55 7.45
C THR A 24 -1.03 21.69 8.42
N ALA A 25 -1.21 22.95 8.02
CA ALA A 25 -0.92 24.12 8.86
C ALA A 25 -2.06 24.48 9.82
N ILE A 26 -3.25 23.90 9.63
CA ILE A 26 -4.45 24.20 10.44
C ILE A 26 -4.83 22.95 11.20
N ASP A 27 -4.66 22.98 12.52
CA ASP A 27 -4.89 21.84 13.42
C ASP A 27 -6.09 22.10 14.32
N ASN A 28 -7.30 22.12 13.75
CA ASN A 28 -8.46 22.68 14.46
C ASN A 28 -9.62 21.71 14.68
N LYS A 29 -9.60 20.47 14.14
CA LYS A 29 -10.69 19.50 14.33
C LYS A 29 -10.21 18.06 14.39
N GLU A 30 -10.74 17.30 15.35
CA GLU A 30 -10.51 15.85 15.44
C GLU A 30 -11.46 15.04 14.55
N THR A 31 -12.67 15.55 14.30
CA THR A 31 -13.69 14.89 13.47
C THR A 31 -14.50 15.89 12.63
N ILE A 32 -15.10 15.40 11.53
CA ILE A 32 -16.10 16.09 10.70
C ILE A 32 -17.28 15.14 10.54
N GLN A 33 -18.47 15.51 11.01
CA GLN A 33 -19.67 14.66 10.95
C GLN A 33 -19.46 13.26 11.55
N GLY A 34 -18.68 13.16 12.64
CA GLY A 34 -18.33 11.89 13.28
C GLY A 34 -17.25 11.07 12.58
N ILE A 35 -16.78 11.51 11.41
CA ILE A 35 -15.67 10.88 10.68
C ILE A 35 -14.35 11.48 11.19
N PRO A 36 -13.37 10.64 11.59
CA PRO A 36 -12.08 11.13 12.07
C PRO A 36 -11.28 11.87 10.98
N ILE A 37 -10.51 12.86 11.39
CA ILE A 37 -9.48 13.48 10.53
C ILE A 37 -8.13 12.81 10.84
N LEU A 38 -7.46 12.33 9.80
CA LEU A 38 -6.12 11.74 9.89
C LEU A 38 -5.11 12.85 10.24
N LYS A 39 -4.42 12.71 11.37
CA LYS A 39 -3.40 13.70 11.80
C LYS A 39 -2.18 13.66 10.88
N HIS A 40 -1.43 14.76 10.84
CA HIS A 40 -0.20 14.80 10.07
C HIS A 40 0.77 13.69 10.52
N GLY A 41 1.39 13.01 9.55
CA GLY A 41 2.28 11.87 9.80
C GLY A 41 1.58 10.54 10.08
N GLN A 42 0.28 10.53 10.40
CA GLN A 42 -0.49 9.29 10.45
C GLN A 42 -0.79 8.78 9.04
N THR A 43 -1.02 7.48 8.94
CA THR A 43 -1.40 6.82 7.69
C THR A 43 -2.68 6.02 7.87
N THR A 44 -3.42 5.89 6.78
CA THR A 44 -4.52 4.94 6.63
C THR A 44 -4.27 4.10 5.38
N ARG A 45 -5.02 3.00 5.22
CA ARG A 45 -4.89 2.14 4.04
C ARG A 45 -5.93 2.49 2.99
N TYR A 46 -5.48 2.75 1.77
CA TYR A 46 -6.34 2.92 0.60
C TYR A 46 -5.82 2.06 -0.56
N LEU A 47 -6.66 1.16 -1.08
CA LEU A 47 -6.33 0.22 -2.18
C LEU A 47 -5.02 -0.57 -1.96
N GLY A 48 -4.70 -0.87 -0.71
CA GLY A 48 -3.48 -1.60 -0.34
C GLY A 48 -2.23 -0.74 -0.17
N HIS A 49 -2.31 0.57 -0.41
CA HIS A 49 -1.28 1.54 -0.10
C HIS A 49 -1.51 2.23 1.24
N GLN A 50 -0.43 2.61 1.90
CA GLN A 50 -0.48 3.57 3.00
C GLN A 50 -0.57 4.98 2.41
N VAL A 51 -1.60 5.72 2.82
CA VAL A 51 -1.85 7.09 2.39
C VAL A 51 -1.96 7.99 3.61
N GLY A 52 -1.50 9.23 3.45
CA GLY A 52 -1.43 10.22 4.51
C GLY A 52 -0.68 11.45 4.00
N THR A 53 -0.41 12.39 4.89
CA THR A 53 0.25 13.67 4.54
C THR A 53 1.77 13.65 4.73
N GLY A 54 2.32 12.55 5.26
CA GLY A 54 3.78 12.35 5.38
C GLY A 54 4.43 11.81 4.11
N LYS A 55 5.73 11.50 4.18
CA LYS A 55 6.46 10.81 3.11
C LYS A 55 6.04 9.33 3.04
N MET A 56 5.28 8.97 2.01
CA MET A 56 4.66 7.63 1.90
C MET A 56 5.48 6.62 1.09
N GLU A 57 6.49 7.06 0.34
CA GLU A 57 7.27 6.20 -0.55
C GLU A 57 7.91 5.03 0.20
N ASP A 58 8.70 5.32 1.24
CA ASP A 58 9.46 4.29 1.95
C ASP A 58 8.55 3.27 2.64
N VAL A 59 7.47 3.76 3.27
CA VAL A 59 6.50 2.92 3.98
C VAL A 59 5.81 1.93 3.03
N ASN A 60 5.42 2.40 1.84
CA ASN A 60 4.76 1.56 0.85
C ASN A 60 5.72 0.55 0.23
N TRP A 61 6.96 0.96 -0.08
CA TRP A 61 7.97 0.04 -0.61
C TRP A 61 8.41 -1.00 0.41
N GLU A 62 8.51 -0.65 1.69
CA GLU A 62 8.81 -1.61 2.74
C GLU A 62 7.70 -2.67 2.88
N ASP A 63 6.44 -2.24 2.94
CA ASP A 63 5.29 -3.14 3.00
C ASP A 63 5.20 -4.04 1.76
N ARG A 64 5.47 -3.47 0.57
CA ARG A 64 5.51 -4.22 -0.69
C ARG A 64 6.59 -5.30 -0.66
N ILE A 65 7.82 -4.95 -0.30
CA ILE A 65 8.94 -5.89 -0.22
C ILE A 65 8.62 -7.01 0.77
N ARG A 66 8.06 -6.68 1.95
CA ARG A 66 7.67 -7.67 2.96
C ARG A 66 6.63 -8.66 2.41
N LYS A 67 5.64 -8.17 1.65
CA LYS A 67 4.63 -9.02 0.99
C LYS A 67 5.26 -9.91 -0.09
N ILE A 68 6.17 -9.38 -0.89
CA ILE A 68 6.94 -10.14 -1.89
C ILE A 68 7.74 -11.25 -1.21
N GLN A 69 8.49 -10.93 -0.15
CA GLN A 69 9.27 -11.91 0.61
C GLN A 69 8.42 -13.07 1.12
N ARG A 70 7.24 -12.78 1.69
CA ARG A 70 6.31 -13.82 2.16
C ARG A 70 5.84 -14.72 1.02
N ARG A 71 5.49 -14.15 -0.13
CA ARG A 71 5.06 -14.91 -1.32
C ARG A 71 6.18 -15.79 -1.86
N LEU A 72 7.40 -15.27 -1.95
CA LEU A 72 8.57 -16.03 -2.40
C LEU A 72 8.89 -17.17 -1.43
N ALA A 73 8.80 -16.95 -0.12
CA ALA A 73 8.99 -18.01 0.87
C ALA A 73 7.98 -19.16 0.69
N THR A 74 6.70 -18.85 0.44
CA THR A 74 5.69 -19.86 0.11
C THR A 74 5.98 -20.55 -1.22
N ALA A 75 6.41 -19.80 -2.24
CA ALA A 75 6.73 -20.34 -3.55
C ALA A 75 7.94 -21.30 -3.52
N CYS A 76 8.97 -21.01 -2.71
CA CYS A 76 10.12 -21.91 -2.53
C CYS A 76 9.72 -23.31 -2.03
N MET A 77 8.61 -23.43 -1.30
CA MET A 77 8.12 -24.71 -0.79
C MET A 77 7.48 -25.59 -1.88
N VAL A 78 7.09 -25.00 -3.01
CA VAL A 78 6.35 -25.69 -4.10
C VAL A 78 7.09 -25.71 -5.42
N SER A 79 7.98 -24.75 -5.68
CA SER A 79 8.78 -24.70 -6.92
C SER A 79 9.85 -25.77 -6.90
N THR A 80 9.88 -26.63 -7.91
CA THR A 80 10.88 -27.72 -8.00
C THR A 80 11.95 -27.46 -9.06
N THR A 81 11.68 -26.57 -10.01
CA THR A 81 12.58 -26.22 -11.11
C THR A 81 12.92 -24.73 -11.16
N VAL A 82 13.94 -24.37 -11.94
CA VAL A 82 14.30 -22.96 -12.17
C VAL A 82 13.24 -22.28 -13.04
N GLU A 83 12.66 -23.02 -13.99
CA GLU A 83 11.57 -22.56 -14.85
C GLU A 83 10.36 -22.11 -14.03
N ASP A 84 9.92 -22.93 -13.06
CA ASP A 84 8.81 -22.59 -12.15
C ASP A 84 9.12 -21.29 -11.39
N ARG A 85 10.37 -21.12 -10.93
CA ARG A 85 10.79 -19.93 -10.17
C ARG A 85 10.81 -18.68 -11.04
N VAL A 86 11.26 -18.78 -12.28
CA VAL A 86 11.21 -17.67 -13.24
C VAL A 86 9.75 -17.25 -13.51
N GLU A 87 8.86 -18.21 -13.71
CA GLU A 87 7.43 -17.93 -13.92
C GLU A 87 6.80 -17.24 -12.70
N ILE A 88 7.08 -17.74 -11.50
CA ILE A 88 6.60 -17.14 -10.24
C ILE A 88 7.11 -15.70 -10.10
N LEU A 89 8.38 -15.42 -10.41
CA LEU A 89 8.91 -14.06 -10.37
C LEU A 89 8.17 -13.15 -11.35
N ASN A 90 8.00 -13.59 -12.59
CA ASN A 90 7.34 -12.79 -13.64
C ASN A 90 5.86 -12.53 -13.32
N VAL A 91 5.13 -13.51 -12.79
CA VAL A 91 3.69 -13.35 -12.52
C VAL A 91 3.45 -12.61 -11.20
N ALA A 92 4.14 -12.99 -10.13
CA ALA A 92 3.79 -12.54 -8.78
C ALA A 92 4.62 -11.34 -8.30
N VAL A 93 5.91 -11.26 -8.66
CA VAL A 93 6.81 -10.20 -8.19
C VAL A 93 6.73 -8.98 -9.09
N LEU A 94 6.88 -9.14 -10.40
CA LEU A 94 6.80 -8.03 -11.36
C LEU A 94 5.47 -7.28 -11.26
N SER A 95 4.35 -8.01 -11.22
CA SER A 95 3.01 -7.39 -11.06
C SER A 95 2.89 -6.58 -9.76
N ALA A 96 3.47 -7.08 -8.67
CA ALA A 96 3.41 -6.42 -7.37
C ALA A 96 4.31 -5.16 -7.31
N GLU A 97 5.47 -5.22 -7.95
CA GLU A 97 6.38 -4.10 -8.13
C GLU A 97 5.73 -3.01 -8.98
N MET A 98 5.26 -3.37 -10.18
CA MET A 98 4.61 -2.44 -11.12
C MET A 98 3.43 -1.73 -10.48
N PHE A 99 2.57 -2.45 -9.75
CA PHE A 99 1.44 -1.86 -9.03
C PHE A 99 1.87 -0.81 -8.00
N THR A 100 3.04 -0.96 -7.38
CA THR A 100 3.53 0.04 -6.41
C THR A 100 4.25 1.19 -7.10
N ALA A 101 4.98 0.89 -8.18
CA ALA A 101 5.69 1.86 -8.99
C ALA A 101 4.75 2.85 -9.70
N THR A 102 3.49 2.48 -9.98
CA THR A 102 2.50 3.40 -10.55
C THR A 102 2.11 4.53 -9.58
N ALA A 103 2.21 4.29 -8.27
CA ALA A 103 1.83 5.24 -7.23
C ALA A 103 3.03 5.93 -6.57
N PHE A 104 4.17 5.24 -6.46
CA PHE A 104 5.36 5.72 -5.76
C PHE A 104 6.62 5.44 -6.56
N GLN A 105 7.52 6.43 -6.65
CA GLN A 105 8.82 6.24 -7.28
C GLN A 105 9.62 5.15 -6.54
N LEU A 106 10.34 4.30 -7.28
CA LEU A 106 11.16 3.23 -6.70
C LEU A 106 12.45 3.82 -6.09
N PRO A 107 12.64 3.77 -4.75
CA PRO A 107 13.86 4.24 -4.13
C PRO A 107 15.02 3.28 -4.41
N LYS A 108 16.24 3.80 -4.50
CA LYS A 108 17.47 2.99 -4.74
C LYS A 108 17.67 1.88 -3.71
N TRP A 109 17.25 2.09 -2.46
CA TRP A 109 17.37 1.06 -1.42
C TRP A 109 16.40 -0.11 -1.67
N ALA A 110 15.19 0.19 -2.16
CA ALA A 110 14.17 -0.80 -2.45
C ALA A 110 14.56 -1.62 -3.67
N GLU A 111 15.07 -0.95 -4.72
CA GLU A 111 15.64 -1.59 -5.91
C GLU A 111 16.73 -2.62 -5.54
N LYS A 112 17.73 -2.20 -4.74
CA LYS A 112 18.79 -3.11 -4.25
C LYS A 112 18.23 -4.33 -3.51
N LYS A 113 17.18 -4.13 -2.71
CA LYS A 113 16.56 -5.20 -1.93
C LYS A 113 15.75 -6.14 -2.81
N LEU A 114 15.00 -5.63 -3.79
CA LEU A 114 14.30 -6.44 -4.79
C LEU A 114 15.27 -7.27 -5.62
N LEU A 115 16.36 -6.67 -6.11
CA LEU A 115 17.42 -7.38 -6.83
C LEU A 115 18.06 -8.48 -5.97
N SER A 116 18.30 -8.21 -4.68
CA SER A 116 18.80 -9.23 -3.76
C SER A 116 17.82 -10.39 -3.62
N LEU A 117 16.52 -10.11 -3.50
CA LEU A 117 15.49 -11.14 -3.36
C LEU A 117 15.38 -12.00 -4.62
N GLN A 118 15.42 -11.37 -5.80
CA GLN A 118 15.42 -12.08 -7.07
C GLN A 118 16.62 -13.03 -7.18
N LYS A 119 17.83 -12.55 -6.85
CA LYS A 119 19.06 -13.36 -6.89
C LYS A 119 19.08 -14.50 -5.88
N THR A 120 18.41 -14.36 -4.74
CA THR A 120 18.31 -15.44 -3.74
C THR A 120 17.23 -16.46 -4.11
N PHE A 121 16.21 -16.06 -4.84
CA PHE A 121 15.09 -16.92 -5.19
C PHE A 121 15.37 -17.83 -6.40
N LEU A 122 16.06 -17.30 -7.41
CA LEU A 122 16.57 -18.09 -8.54
C LEU A 122 17.72 -18.98 -8.07
#